data_AF-A0A1B7W3W0-F1
#
_entry.id   AF-A0A1B7W3W0-F1
#
_cell.length_a   1.000
_cell.length_b   1.000
_cell.length_c   1.000
_cell.angle_alpha   90.00
_cell.angle_beta   90.00
_cell.angle_gamma   90.00
#
_symmetry.space_group_name_H-M   'P 1'
#
loop_
_entity.id
_entity.type
_entity.pdbx_description
1 polymer ?
#
loop_
_entity_poly.entity_id
_entity_poly.type
_entity_poly.pdbx_seq_one_letter_code
_entity_poly.pdbx_strand_id
1 'polypeptide(L)'
;GATTNPLTVSYSITGTANSSDYTGATPGTGKTITFAAGSSTAILTIDPTADTTVESNETVALTLASGTGYTVGTTTAVTGTILNDDSIFNYNGSQYLLTNFGTWEDAQAQALSLGGNLVTINTAAEQNFLVSAFGGNEQLWIGLTDKVIEGQFKWASNEISTYINWFPGQPDN
;
A
#
# COMPACT_ATOMS: atom_id res chain seq x y z
N GLY A 1 28.46 -7.37 23.57
CA GLY A 1 28.50 -7.77 24.99
C GLY A 1 29.28 -9.06 25.13
N ALA A 2 29.37 -9.62 26.34
CA ALA A 2 29.94 -10.96 26.53
C ALA A 2 29.02 -12.01 25.88
N THR A 3 29.60 -13.04 25.26
CA THR A 3 28.86 -14.14 24.63
C THR A 3 28.70 -15.35 25.56
N THR A 4 29.30 -15.34 26.76
CA THR A 4 29.31 -16.49 27.66
C THR A 4 27.93 -16.84 28.23
N ASN A 5 27.04 -15.85 28.36
CA ASN A 5 25.65 -16.01 28.79
C ASN A 5 24.72 -15.47 27.70
N PRO A 6 23.43 -15.87 27.70
CA PRO A 6 22.45 -15.24 26.82
C PRO A 6 22.38 -13.73 27.07
N LEU A 7 22.22 -12.97 26.00
CA LEU A 7 22.14 -11.51 26.03
C LEU A 7 20.86 -11.05 25.36
N THR A 8 19.97 -10.42 26.13
CA THR A 8 18.76 -9.79 25.60
C THR A 8 19.06 -8.35 25.22
N VAL A 9 18.79 -8.02 23.95
CA VAL A 9 18.96 -6.68 23.38
C VAL A 9 17.59 -6.11 23.06
N SER A 10 17.38 -4.84 23.41
CA SER A 10 16.13 -4.14 23.12
C SER A 10 16.22 -3.43 21.77
N TYR A 11 15.11 -3.36 21.05
CA TYR A 11 15.01 -2.65 19.78
C TYR A 11 13.63 -2.01 19.60
N SER A 12 13.52 -1.16 18.59
CA SER A 12 12.25 -0.63 18.09
C SER A 12 12.10 -0.89 16.60
N ILE A 13 10.85 -1.07 16.17
CA ILE A 13 10.46 -1.09 14.76
C ILE A 13 9.61 0.15 14.48
N THR A 14 10.06 0.97 13.53
CA THR A 14 9.34 2.13 13.00
C THR A 14 9.29 2.04 11.48
N GLY A 15 8.85 3.09 10.79
CA GLY A 15 8.72 3.11 9.34
C GLY A 15 7.32 3.54 8.94
N THR A 16 6.96 3.31 7.69
CA THR A 16 5.62 3.58 7.16
C THR A 16 4.75 2.33 7.14
N ALA A 17 5.36 1.14 7.05
CA ALA A 17 4.64 -0.13 7.07
C ALA A 17 4.02 -0.38 8.45
N ASN A 18 2.83 -0.95 8.42
CA ASN A 18 2.03 -1.38 9.54
C ASN A 18 2.12 -2.91 9.75
N SER A 19 1.31 -3.47 10.66
CA SER A 19 1.39 -4.89 11.01
C SER A 19 0.71 -5.86 10.03
N SER A 20 -0.05 -5.38 9.03
CA SER A 20 -0.54 -6.23 7.94
C SER A 20 0.56 -6.55 6.93
N ASP A 21 1.49 -5.62 6.73
CA ASP A 21 2.34 -5.58 5.53
C ASP A 21 3.54 -6.53 5.66
N TYR A 22 3.81 -7.02 6.86
CA TYR A 22 4.84 -8.01 7.12
C TYR A 22 4.55 -8.87 8.35
N THR A 23 5.22 -10.02 8.43
CA THR A 23 5.22 -10.91 9.58
C THR A 23 6.61 -11.01 10.23
N GLY A 24 6.69 -11.68 11.38
CA GLY A 24 7.95 -11.91 12.11
C GLY A 24 8.39 -10.80 13.06
N ALA A 25 7.80 -9.62 12.97
CA ALA A 25 7.96 -8.53 13.94
C ALA A 25 6.65 -7.73 14.10
N THR A 26 6.62 -6.78 15.04
CA THR A 26 5.50 -5.83 15.20
C THR A 26 6.04 -4.41 15.41
N PRO A 27 5.37 -3.37 14.88
CA PRO A 27 5.77 -1.99 15.12
C PRO A 27 5.85 -1.62 16.61
N GLY A 28 6.64 -0.59 16.93
CA GLY A 28 6.75 0.03 18.24
C GLY A 28 8.08 -0.20 18.96
N THR A 29 8.18 0.39 20.16
CA THR A 29 9.38 0.36 21.02
C THR A 29 9.35 -0.78 22.03
N GLY A 30 10.49 -1.09 22.64
CA GLY A 30 10.57 -2.03 23.76
C GLY A 30 10.48 -3.50 23.34
N LYS A 31 10.69 -3.79 22.05
CA LYS A 31 10.84 -5.16 21.55
C LYS A 31 12.18 -5.71 22.00
N THR A 32 12.30 -7.03 22.08
CA THR A 32 13.54 -7.67 22.51
C THR A 32 13.92 -8.83 21.60
N ILE A 33 15.22 -9.03 21.44
CA ILE A 33 15.81 -10.20 20.77
C ILE A 33 16.90 -10.78 21.66
N THR A 34 16.97 -12.11 21.73
CA THR A 34 17.93 -12.81 22.58
C THR A 34 19.02 -13.44 21.74
N PHE A 35 20.26 -13.04 21.99
CA PHE A 35 21.44 -13.73 21.53
C PHE A 35 21.68 -14.93 22.45
N ALA A 36 21.72 -16.14 21.88
CA ALA A 36 21.98 -17.35 22.65
C ALA A 36 23.40 -17.33 23.25
N ALA A 37 23.61 -18.04 24.36
CA ALA A 37 24.95 -18.24 24.91
C ALA A 37 25.86 -18.90 23.85
N GLY A 38 27.08 -18.39 23.72
CA GLY A 38 28.05 -18.77 22.70
C GLY A 38 27.81 -18.13 21.32
N SER A 39 26.69 -17.44 21.09
CA SER A 39 26.37 -16.82 19.80
C SER A 39 26.72 -15.33 19.77
N SER A 40 27.31 -14.89 18.66
CA SER A 40 27.48 -13.46 18.35
C SER A 40 26.37 -12.90 17.47
N THR A 41 25.42 -13.73 17.03
CA THR A 41 24.34 -13.35 16.12
C THR A 41 22.98 -13.77 16.67
N ALA A 42 21.98 -12.93 16.40
CA ALA A 42 20.57 -13.26 16.52
C ALA A 42 19.87 -12.77 15.24
N ILE A 43 18.87 -13.52 14.77
CA ILE A 43 18.17 -13.23 13.51
C ILE A 43 16.77 -12.75 13.86
N LEU A 44 16.41 -11.55 13.40
CA LEU A 44 15.03 -11.10 13.30
C LEU A 44 14.62 -11.21 11.84
N THR A 45 13.60 -12.01 11.56
CA THR A 45 13.03 -12.14 10.23
C THR A 45 11.87 -11.19 10.08
N ILE A 46 11.86 -10.42 9.00
CA ILE A 46 10.76 -9.55 8.59
C ILE A 46 10.41 -9.99 7.17
N ASP A 47 9.28 -10.66 7.04
CA ASP A 47 8.82 -11.22 5.76
C ASP A 47 7.62 -10.40 5.27
N PRO A 48 7.72 -9.71 4.11
CA PRO A 48 6.59 -9.02 3.53
C PRO A 48 5.39 -9.97 3.32
N THR A 49 4.20 -9.47 3.61
CA THR A 49 2.95 -10.18 3.34
C THR A 49 2.50 -9.77 1.94
N ALA A 50 2.39 -10.74 1.03
CA ALA A 50 1.75 -10.47 -0.26
C ALA A 50 0.25 -10.26 -0.04
N ASP A 51 -0.30 -9.20 -0.64
CA ASP A 51 -1.73 -9.00 -0.73
C ASP A 51 -2.10 -8.45 -2.12
N THR A 52 -3.31 -7.92 -2.26
CA THR A 52 -3.75 -7.28 -3.51
C THR A 52 -4.05 -5.80 -3.29
N THR A 53 -3.54 -5.22 -2.21
CA THR A 53 -3.82 -3.84 -1.80
C THR A 53 -2.80 -2.93 -2.40
N VAL A 54 -3.25 -2.16 -3.40
CA VAL A 54 -2.37 -1.21 -4.06
C VAL A 54 -1.96 -0.10 -3.11
N GLU A 55 -0.72 -0.23 -2.66
CA GLU A 55 -0.07 0.66 -1.72
C GLU A 55 1.16 1.30 -2.35
N SER A 56 1.69 2.34 -1.71
CA SER A 56 3.01 2.84 -2.10
C SER A 56 4.09 1.95 -1.50
N ASN A 57 5.33 2.01 -2.01
CA ASN A 57 6.45 1.37 -1.32
C ASN A 57 6.52 1.85 0.13
N GLU A 58 6.69 0.90 1.04
CA GLU A 58 6.72 1.18 2.47
C GLU A 58 8.08 0.86 3.07
N THR A 59 8.31 1.30 4.30
CA THR A 59 9.58 1.12 4.99
C THR A 59 9.38 0.44 6.33
N VAL A 60 10.34 -0.42 6.67
CA VAL A 60 10.53 -0.96 8.02
C VAL A 60 11.92 -0.54 8.51
N ALA A 61 11.98 0.15 9.64
CA ALA A 61 13.19 0.70 10.21
C ALA A 61 13.46 0.11 11.59
N LEU A 62 14.56 -0.62 11.72
CA LEU A 62 15.01 -1.24 12.97
C LEU A 62 16.08 -0.38 13.64
N THR A 63 15.86 -0.06 14.91
CA THR A 63 16.85 0.65 15.74
C THR A 63 17.14 -0.14 17.01
N LEU A 64 18.42 -0.41 17.28
CA LEU A 64 18.83 -1.00 18.55
C LEU A 64 18.80 0.07 19.65
N ALA A 65 18.22 -0.28 20.79
CA ALA A 65 18.20 0.58 21.96
C ALA A 65 19.40 0.28 22.88
N SER A 66 19.89 1.29 23.59
CA SER A 66 20.89 1.08 24.64
C SER A 66 20.34 0.23 25.78
N GLY A 67 21.18 -0.59 26.40
CA GLY A 67 20.79 -1.38 27.57
C GLY A 67 21.99 -1.83 28.40
N THR A 68 21.72 -2.67 29.39
CA THR A 68 22.75 -3.16 30.32
C THR A 68 23.48 -4.37 29.73
N GLY A 69 24.81 -4.42 29.87
CA GLY A 69 25.63 -5.57 29.45
C GLY A 69 26.06 -5.55 27.97
N TYR A 70 25.71 -4.49 27.24
CA TYR A 70 26.15 -4.27 25.86
C TYR A 70 26.25 -2.79 25.52
N THR A 71 27.02 -2.49 24.48
CA THR A 71 27.09 -1.17 23.86
C THR A 71 26.56 -1.29 22.44
N VAL A 72 25.83 -0.27 21.99
CA VAL A 72 25.32 -0.19 20.61
C VAL A 72 26.32 0.64 19.79
N GLY A 73 26.89 0.03 18.75
CA GLY A 73 27.87 0.70 17.89
C GLY A 73 27.25 1.65 16.85
N THR A 74 25.98 1.43 16.49
CA THR A 74 25.23 2.20 15.50
C THR A 74 23.83 2.47 16.01
N THR A 75 23.51 3.73 16.28
CA THR A 75 22.17 4.15 16.74
C THR A 75 21.26 4.58 15.59
N THR A 76 21.80 4.69 14.38
CA THR A 76 21.01 4.94 13.17
C THR A 76 20.17 3.72 12.83
N ALA A 77 18.92 3.95 12.45
CA ALA A 77 18.04 2.88 12.01
C ALA A 77 18.59 2.19 10.76
N VAL A 78 18.47 0.86 10.72
CA VAL A 78 18.62 0.08 9.50
C VAL A 78 17.24 0.00 8.85
N THR A 79 17.10 0.52 7.64
CA THR A 79 15.82 0.58 6.93
C THR A 79 15.80 -0.40 5.77
N GLY A 80 14.77 -1.24 5.74
CA GLY A 80 14.36 -2.02 4.56
C GLY A 80 13.12 -1.39 3.92
N THR A 81 12.95 -1.64 2.62
CA THR A 81 11.76 -1.20 1.87
C THR A 81 10.94 -2.43 1.49
N ILE A 82 9.65 -2.39 1.79
CA ILE A 82 8.64 -3.30 1.24
C ILE A 82 8.22 -2.68 -0.09
N LEU A 83 8.51 -3.38 -1.18
CA LEU A 83 8.14 -2.92 -2.51
C LEU A 83 6.69 -3.28 -2.77
N ASN A 84 5.93 -2.33 -3.30
CA ASN A 84 4.63 -2.62 -3.88
C ASN A 84 4.84 -3.58 -5.06
N ASP A 85 4.14 -4.71 -5.05
CA ASP A 85 4.14 -5.73 -6.09
C ASP A 85 2.84 -5.77 -6.91
N ASP A 86 1.91 -4.83 -6.68
CA ASP A 86 0.70 -4.70 -7.45
C ASP A 86 0.91 -4.15 -8.87
N SER A 87 0.04 -4.60 -9.78
CA SER A 87 0.19 -4.36 -11.20
C SER A 87 -0.23 -2.94 -11.62
N ILE A 88 0.74 -2.16 -12.13
CA ILE A 88 0.50 -0.91 -12.84
C ILE A 88 0.46 -1.19 -14.35
N PHE A 89 -0.63 -0.80 -14.99
CA PHE A 89 -0.79 -0.88 -16.44
C PHE A 89 -0.61 0.50 -17.08
N ASN A 90 0.05 0.54 -18.23
CA ASN A 90 0.27 1.79 -18.99
C ASN A 90 -0.57 1.75 -20.27
N TYR A 91 -1.35 2.80 -20.52
CA TYR A 91 -2.12 2.94 -21.75
C TYR A 91 -2.22 4.40 -22.17
N ASN A 92 -1.93 4.68 -23.45
CA ASN A 92 -2.03 6.02 -24.05
C ASN A 92 -1.33 7.16 -23.26
N GLY A 93 -0.20 6.86 -22.61
CA GLY A 93 0.54 7.84 -21.81
C GLY A 93 0.06 8.01 -20.36
N SER A 94 -0.96 7.27 -19.95
CA SER A 94 -1.50 7.25 -18.58
C SER A 94 -1.16 5.94 -17.86
N GLN A 95 -1.05 6.02 -16.54
CA GLN A 95 -0.90 4.87 -15.64
C GLN A 95 -2.25 4.52 -15.01
N TYR A 96 -2.53 3.23 -14.94
CA TYR A 96 -3.77 2.67 -14.39
C TYR A 96 -3.40 1.58 -13.38
N LEU A 97 -4.08 1.60 -12.25
CA LEU A 97 -3.99 0.61 -11.18
C LEU A 97 -5.38 0.46 -10.57
N LEU A 98 -5.62 -0.68 -9.94
CA LEU A 98 -6.87 -0.93 -9.25
C LEU A 98 -6.79 -0.35 -7.83
N THR A 99 -7.69 0.56 -7.46
CA THR A 99 -7.81 0.94 -6.04
C THR A 99 -8.47 -0.19 -5.27
N ASN A 100 -8.05 -0.41 -4.02
CA ASN A 100 -8.61 -1.42 -3.16
C ASN A 100 -9.77 -0.87 -2.31
N PHE A 101 -10.88 -1.59 -2.35
CA PHE A 101 -12.01 -1.60 -1.41
C PHE A 101 -13.00 -0.42 -1.36
N GLY A 102 -14.21 -0.81 -0.93
CA GLY A 102 -15.10 0.01 -0.10
C GLY A 102 -16.18 0.77 -0.86
N THR A 103 -16.46 1.95 -0.33
CA THR A 103 -17.35 2.93 -0.95
C THR A 103 -16.63 3.65 -2.10
N TRP A 104 -17.39 4.37 -2.91
CA TRP A 104 -16.80 5.22 -3.96
C TRP A 104 -15.82 6.25 -3.37
N GLU A 105 -16.14 6.77 -2.18
CA GLU A 105 -15.32 7.75 -1.45
C GLU A 105 -13.97 7.19 -1.02
N ASP A 106 -13.94 5.95 -0.53
CA ASP A 106 -12.70 5.28 -0.11
C ASP A 106 -11.78 5.09 -1.32
N ALA A 107 -12.34 4.61 -2.44
CA ALA A 107 -11.62 4.41 -3.68
C ALA A 107 -11.07 5.74 -4.25
N GLN A 108 -11.86 6.82 -4.22
CA GLN A 108 -11.40 8.14 -4.62
C GLN A 108 -10.32 8.70 -3.68
N ALA A 109 -10.43 8.47 -2.37
CA ALA A 109 -9.43 8.92 -1.40
C ALA A 109 -8.09 8.20 -1.61
N GLN A 110 -8.11 6.90 -1.92
CA GLN A 110 -6.90 6.14 -2.26
C GLN A 110 -6.31 6.61 -3.59
N ALA A 111 -7.13 6.82 -4.62
CA ALA A 111 -6.62 7.35 -5.89
C ALA A 111 -5.89 8.69 -5.69
N LEU A 112 -6.43 9.57 -4.83
CA LEU A 112 -5.80 10.85 -4.48
C LEU A 112 -4.51 10.67 -3.67
N SER A 113 -4.44 9.70 -2.75
CA SER A 113 -3.21 9.45 -1.97
C SER A 113 -2.06 8.93 -2.84
N LEU A 114 -2.37 8.24 -3.94
CA LEU A 114 -1.44 7.80 -4.97
C LEU A 114 -1.11 8.91 -6.00
N GLY A 115 -1.66 10.12 -5.85
CA GLY A 115 -1.43 11.25 -6.75
C GLY A 115 -2.26 11.22 -8.03
N GLY A 116 -3.28 10.36 -8.12
CA GLY A 116 -4.20 10.22 -9.23
C GLY A 116 -5.65 10.56 -8.88
N ASN A 117 -6.59 10.01 -9.65
CA ASN A 117 -8.04 10.08 -9.44
C ASN A 117 -8.70 8.78 -9.90
N LEU A 118 -9.93 8.50 -9.47
CA LEU A 118 -10.71 7.44 -10.11
C LEU A 118 -10.84 7.70 -11.61
N VAL A 119 -10.78 6.62 -12.38
CA VAL A 119 -10.59 6.67 -13.82
C VAL A 119 -11.69 7.47 -14.53
N THR A 120 -11.29 8.34 -15.44
CA THR A 120 -12.16 8.93 -16.46
C THR A 120 -12.03 8.11 -17.73
N ILE A 121 -13.15 7.64 -18.28
CA ILE A 121 -13.13 6.85 -19.51
C ILE A 121 -13.45 7.77 -20.67
N ASN A 122 -12.48 7.98 -21.55
CA ASN A 122 -12.53 8.93 -22.65
C ASN A 122 -12.91 8.27 -23.99
N THR A 123 -12.69 6.96 -24.14
CA THR A 123 -12.96 6.24 -25.39
C THR A 123 -13.37 4.78 -25.19
N ALA A 124 -14.01 4.18 -26.20
CA ALA A 124 -14.29 2.75 -26.23
C ALA A 124 -13.02 1.88 -26.21
N ALA A 125 -11.92 2.37 -26.82
CA ALA A 125 -10.65 1.66 -26.81
C ALA A 125 -10.05 1.61 -25.39
N GLU A 126 -10.13 2.72 -24.65
CA GLU A 126 -9.74 2.78 -23.24
C GLU A 126 -10.62 1.85 -22.38
N GLN A 127 -11.95 1.88 -22.58
CA GLN A 127 -12.86 0.95 -21.89
C GLN A 127 -12.45 -0.53 -22.10
N ASN A 128 -12.13 -0.90 -23.35
CA ASN A 128 -11.70 -2.27 -23.67
C ASN A 128 -10.36 -2.63 -23.03
N PHE A 129 -9.43 -1.68 -22.99
CA PHE A 129 -8.16 -1.84 -22.27
C PHE A 129 -8.41 -2.08 -20.77
N LEU A 130 -9.25 -1.26 -20.13
CA LEU A 130 -9.58 -1.40 -18.70
C LEU A 130 -10.18 -2.77 -18.41
N VAL A 131 -11.11 -3.23 -19.23
CA VAL A 131 -11.73 -4.57 -19.11
C VAL A 131 -10.70 -5.70 -19.27
N SER A 132 -9.73 -5.53 -20.16
CA SER A 132 -8.67 -6.52 -20.37
C SER A 132 -7.62 -6.52 -19.24
N ALA A 133 -7.35 -5.36 -18.64
CA ALA A 133 -6.31 -5.19 -17.62
C ALA A 133 -6.80 -5.57 -16.22
N PHE A 134 -8.03 -5.17 -15.88
CA PHE A 134 -8.59 -5.31 -14.52
C PHE A 134 -9.75 -6.30 -14.44
N GLY A 135 -10.11 -6.97 -15.54
CA GLY A 135 -11.25 -7.89 -15.61
C GLY A 135 -12.54 -7.21 -16.05
N GLY A 136 -13.56 -8.02 -16.38
CA GLY A 136 -14.82 -7.54 -16.98
C GLY A 136 -16.10 -7.92 -16.25
N ASN A 137 -16.01 -8.74 -15.19
CA ASN A 137 -17.17 -9.23 -14.44
C ASN A 137 -17.27 -8.61 -13.04
N GLU A 138 -16.33 -7.73 -12.69
CA GLU A 138 -16.25 -7.11 -11.37
C GLU A 138 -16.93 -5.74 -11.41
N GLN A 139 -17.60 -5.36 -10.31
CA GLN A 139 -18.15 -4.03 -10.15
C GLN A 139 -17.07 -3.12 -9.59
N LEU A 140 -16.38 -2.41 -10.49
CA LEU A 140 -15.29 -1.50 -10.16
C LEU A 140 -15.77 -0.05 -10.21
N TRP A 141 -15.37 0.75 -9.22
CA TRP A 141 -15.69 2.17 -9.19
C TRP A 141 -14.92 2.93 -10.28
N ILE A 142 -15.61 3.85 -10.94
CA ILE A 142 -15.04 4.83 -11.87
C ILE A 142 -15.28 6.25 -11.36
N GLY A 143 -14.64 7.25 -11.95
CA GLY A 143 -14.70 8.61 -11.46
C GLY A 143 -16.02 9.35 -11.70
N LEU A 144 -17.00 8.76 -12.38
CA LEU A 144 -18.26 9.42 -12.71
C LEU A 144 -19.18 9.43 -11.49
N THR A 145 -19.57 10.62 -11.03
CA THR A 145 -20.43 10.81 -9.84
C THR A 145 -21.31 12.04 -10.01
N ASP A 146 -22.51 12.03 -9.45
CA ASP A 146 -23.42 13.18 -9.36
C ASP A 146 -23.61 13.69 -7.93
N LYS A 147 -22.76 13.24 -6.99
CA LYS A 147 -22.82 13.56 -5.56
C LYS A 147 -22.96 15.06 -5.21
N VAL A 148 -22.50 15.95 -6.09
CA VAL A 148 -22.60 17.41 -5.84
C VAL A 148 -23.96 17.96 -6.23
N ILE A 149 -24.55 17.48 -7.33
CA ILE A 149 -25.88 17.84 -7.78
C ILE A 149 -26.50 16.58 -8.40
N GLU A 150 -27.50 16.01 -7.72
CA GLU A 150 -28.27 14.86 -8.20
C GLU A 150 -28.69 15.04 -9.67
N GLY A 151 -28.42 14.03 -10.50
CA GLY A 151 -28.71 14.05 -11.93
C GLY A 151 -27.73 14.87 -12.79
N GLN A 152 -26.69 15.49 -12.20
CA GLN A 152 -25.58 16.12 -12.93
C GLN A 152 -24.27 15.37 -12.69
N PHE A 153 -24.05 14.33 -13.49
CA PHE A 153 -22.83 13.55 -13.47
C PHE A 153 -21.60 14.37 -13.89
N LYS A 154 -20.52 14.23 -13.12
CA LYS A 154 -19.20 14.81 -13.37
C LYS A 154 -18.10 13.81 -13.02
N TRP A 155 -16.97 13.93 -13.69
CA TRP A 155 -15.78 13.13 -13.39
C TRP A 155 -15.02 13.74 -12.20
N ALA A 156 -14.62 12.90 -11.25
CA ALA A 156 -13.86 13.30 -10.07
C ALA A 156 -12.51 13.94 -10.41
N SER A 157 -11.90 13.54 -11.53
CA SER A 157 -10.68 14.12 -12.10
C SER A 157 -10.83 15.56 -12.61
N ASN A 158 -12.07 16.04 -12.79
CA ASN A 158 -12.44 17.25 -13.54
C ASN A 158 -12.12 17.20 -15.05
N GLU A 159 -11.78 16.03 -15.59
CA GLU A 159 -11.66 15.84 -17.04
C GLU A 159 -13.03 15.92 -17.72
N ILE A 160 -13.04 16.39 -18.96
CA ILE A 160 -14.23 16.44 -19.80
C ILE A 160 -14.20 15.23 -20.73
N SER A 161 -15.05 14.23 -20.45
CA SER A 161 -15.31 13.11 -21.35
C SER A 161 -16.74 13.17 -21.88
N THR A 162 -16.89 13.00 -23.20
CA THR A 162 -18.18 12.82 -23.87
C THR A 162 -18.54 11.35 -24.06
N TYR A 163 -17.68 10.42 -23.62
CA TYR A 163 -17.90 8.99 -23.76
C TYR A 163 -18.84 8.51 -22.66
N ILE A 164 -19.89 7.78 -23.07
CA ILE A 164 -20.86 7.13 -22.19
C ILE A 164 -21.08 5.70 -22.66
N ASN A 165 -21.15 4.77 -21.72
CA ASN A 165 -21.37 3.35 -22.00
C ASN A 165 -22.24 2.73 -20.90
N TRP A 166 -23.43 3.31 -20.75
CA TRP A 166 -24.40 2.85 -19.75
C TRP A 166 -24.95 1.46 -20.10
N PHE A 167 -25.17 0.63 -19.08
CA PHE A 167 -25.95 -0.58 -19.25
C PHE A 167 -27.38 -0.23 -19.73
N PRO A 168 -28.06 -1.13 -20.46
CA PRO A 168 -29.44 -0.90 -20.85
C PRO A 168 -30.32 -0.54 -19.63
N GLY A 169 -30.97 0.62 -19.68
CA GLY A 169 -31.81 1.13 -18.59
C GLY A 169 -31.12 2.08 -17.60
N GLN A 170 -29.81 2.32 -17.75
CA GLN A 170 -29.04 3.25 -16.93
C GLN A 170 -28.80 4.61 -17.63
N PRO A 171 -28.59 5.72 -16.89
CA PRO A 171 -28.70 5.82 -15.43
C PRO A 171 -30.18 5.72 -14.98
N ASP A 172 -30.48 4.86 -14.01
CA ASP A 172 -31.74 4.89 -13.28
C ASP A 172 -31.53 5.61 -11.94
N ASN A 173 -32.42 6.56 -11.66
CA ASN A 173 -32.32 7.49 -10.53
C ASN A 173 -32.82 6.84 -9.23
#